data_AF-A0A2H5YAZ9-F1
#
_entry.id   AF-A0A2H5YAZ9-F1
#
_cell.length_a   1.000
_cell.length_b   1.000
_cell.length_c   1.000
_cell.angle_alpha   90.00
_cell.angle_beta   90.00
_cell.angle_gamma   90.00
#
_symmetry.space_group_name_H-M   'P 1'
#
loop_
_entity.id
_entity.type
_entity.pdbx_description
1 polymer ?
#
loop_
_entity_poly.entity_id
_entity_poly.type
_entity_poly.pdbx_seq_one_letter_code
_entity_poly.pdbx_strand_id
1 'polypeptide(L)' 'MWWMMGNNFPGWWMGVGLLWSLIFWGAIIFLIVWGIRTLAGRREERPPDPLTLLKMRYARGEITREQYEQMRQDLLK' A
#
# COMPACT_ATOMS: atom_id res chain seq x y z
N MET A 1 7.65 -26.30 55.94
CA MET A 1 6.92 -25.02 55.78
C MET A 1 7.68 -24.09 54.83
N TRP A 2 7.96 -24.54 53.59
CA TRP A 2 8.66 -23.75 52.56
C TRP A 2 7.88 -23.65 51.25
N TRP A 3 6.64 -24.16 51.22
CA TRP A 3 5.77 -24.18 50.04
C TRP A 3 4.73 -23.05 50.02
N MET A 4 4.86 -22.07 50.93
CA MET A 4 3.97 -20.91 51.04
C MET A 4 4.74 -19.60 50.84
N MET A 5 5.75 -19.57 49.97
CA MET A 5 6.14 -18.31 49.34
C MET A 5 5.27 -18.13 48.11
N GLY A 6 4.05 -17.69 48.40
CA GLY A 6 3.00 -17.40 47.44
C GLY A 6 3.55 -16.53 46.32
N ASN A 7 3.33 -17.01 45.12
CA ASN A 7 3.54 -16.35 43.85
C ASN A 7 2.64 -15.09 43.78
N ASN A 8 2.98 -14.06 44.57
CA ASN A 8 2.31 -12.77 44.60
C ASN A 8 2.78 -11.90 43.43
N PHE A 9 2.73 -12.43 42.21
CA PHE A 9 2.67 -11.58 41.03
C PHE A 9 1.19 -11.23 40.82
N PRO A 10 0.78 -10.01 41.18
CA PRO A 10 -0.63 -9.64 41.22
C PRO A 10 -1.17 -9.66 39.80
N GLY A 11 -2.44 -10.05 39.63
CA GLY A 11 -3.11 -10.24 38.33
C GLY A 11 -2.99 -9.09 37.30
N TRP A 12 -2.44 -7.94 37.71
CA TRP A 12 -1.93 -6.89 36.82
C TRP A 12 -0.94 -7.38 35.76
N TRP A 13 0.00 -8.27 36.09
CA TRP A 13 0.94 -8.80 35.10
C TRP A 13 0.24 -9.63 34.01
N MET A 14 -0.87 -10.29 34.36
CA MET A 14 -1.68 -11.05 33.40
C MET A 14 -2.45 -10.11 32.45
N GLY A 15 -2.95 -8.97 32.95
CA GLY A 15 -3.59 -7.94 32.12
C GLY A 15 -2.63 -7.20 31.20
N VAL A 16 -1.42 -6.89 31.67
CA VAL A 16 -0.36 -6.27 30.87
C VAL A 16 0.08 -7.19 29.73
N GLY A 17 0.20 -8.50 29.98
CA GLY A 17 0.53 -9.48 28.93
C GLY A 17 -0.52 -9.55 27.82
N LEU A 18 -1.81 -9.49 28.16
CA LEU A 18 -2.89 -9.46 27.18
C LEU A 18 -2.91 -8.16 26.36
N LEU A 19 -2.72 -7.02 27.02
CA LEU A 19 -2.66 -5.73 26.34
C LEU A 19 -1.46 -5.65 25.39
N TRP A 20 -0.31 -6.16 25.82
CA TRP A 20 0.91 -6.21 25.01
C TRP A 20 0.75 -7.08 23.76
N SER A 21 0.09 -8.24 23.91
CA SER A 21 -0.26 -9.12 22.79
C SER A 21 -1.15 -8.42 21.76
N LEU A 22 -2.19 -7.71 22.20
CA LEU A 22 -3.08 -6.96 21.31
C LEU A 22 -2.35 -5.84 20.56
N ILE A 23 -1.48 -5.10 21.24
CA ILE A 23 -0.65 -4.06 20.61
C ILE A 23 0.30 -4.68 19.60
N PHE A 24 0.94 -5.81 19.93
CA PHE A 24 1.84 -6.51 19.02
C PHE A 24 1.14 -6.97 17.74
N TRP A 25 -0.03 -7.60 17.85
CA TRP A 25 -0.84 -7.99 16.69
C TRP A 25 -1.36 -6.79 15.90
N GLY A 26 -1.81 -5.73 16.58
CA GLY A 26 -2.21 -4.47 15.95
C GLY A 26 -1.07 -3.83 15.16
N ALA A 27 0.14 -3.81 15.73
CA ALA A 27 1.35 -3.29 15.07
C ALA A 27 1.74 -4.13 13.85
N ILE A 28 1.62 -5.46 13.91
CA ILE A 28 1.84 -6.35 12.75
C ILE A 28 0.86 -6.02 11.63
N ILE A 29 -0.44 -5.93 11.93
CA ILE A 29 -1.47 -5.60 10.93
C ILE A 29 -1.21 -4.21 10.34
N PHE A 30 -0.90 -3.24 11.19
CA PHE A 30 -0.56 -1.88 10.76
C PHE A 30 0.65 -1.89 9.81
N LEU A 31 1.73 -2.61 10.13
CA LEU A 31 2.91 -2.74 9.28
C LEU A 31 2.60 -3.39 7.94
N ILE A 32 1.75 -4.43 7.92
CA ILE A 32 1.32 -5.09 6.69
C ILE A 32 0.52 -4.11 5.82
N VAL A 33 -0.49 -3.45 6.40
CA VAL A 33 -1.33 -2.48 5.67
C VAL A 33 -0.50 -1.30 5.18
N TRP A 34 0.38 -0.76 6.01
CA TRP A 34 1.28 0.33 5.67
C TRP A 34 2.27 -0.08 4.57
N GLY A 35 2.85 -1.28 4.68
CA GLY A 35 3.73 -1.86 3.66
C GLY A 35 3.03 -2.02 2.33
N ILE A 36 1.85 -2.66 2.31
CA ILE A 36 1.03 -2.81 1.11
C ILE A 36 0.66 -1.45 0.55
N ARG A 37 0.22 -0.47 1.37
CA ARG A 37 -0.14 0.87 0.89
C ARG A 37 1.05 1.63 0.33
N THR A 38 2.26 1.42 0.86
CA THR A 38 3.49 2.05 0.37
C THR A 38 3.98 1.39 -0.93
N LEU A 39 3.83 0.07 -1.05
CA LEU A 39 4.17 -0.68 -2.26
C LEU A 39 3.12 -0.49 -3.37
N ALA A 40 1.83 -0.46 -3.00
CA ALA A 40 0.71 -0.23 -3.90
C ALA A 40 0.57 1.26 -4.28
N GLY A 41 0.98 2.19 -3.42
CA GLY A 41 1.06 3.62 -3.72
C GLY A 41 2.14 3.97 -4.76
N ARG A 42 3.04 3.03 -5.10
CA ARG A 42 3.93 3.15 -6.28
C ARG A 42 3.28 2.68 -7.58
N ARG A 43 2.13 1.99 -7.50
CA ARG A 43 1.12 2.04 -8.56
C ARG A 43 0.19 3.21 -8.26
N GLU A 44 0.77 4.40 -8.11
CA GLU A 44 0.04 5.57 -8.57
C GLU A 44 -0.38 5.24 -9.99
N GLU A 45 -1.69 5.16 -10.16
CA GLU A 45 -2.40 5.46 -11.38
C GLU A 45 -1.94 6.83 -11.86
N ARG A 46 -0.68 6.96 -12.30
CA ARG A 46 -0.33 8.00 -13.24
C ARG A 46 -1.29 7.72 -14.39
N PRO A 47 -2.23 8.65 -14.69
CA PRO A 47 -3.03 8.50 -15.89
C PRO A 47 -2.03 8.19 -17.00
N PRO A 48 -2.26 7.11 -17.79
CA PRO A 48 -1.30 6.70 -18.80
C PRO A 48 -0.92 7.96 -19.56
N ASP A 49 0.38 8.26 -19.56
CA ASP A 49 0.96 9.45 -20.18
C ASP A 49 0.21 9.70 -21.50
N PRO A 50 -0.28 10.92 -21.79
CA PRO A 50 -1.14 11.17 -22.95
C PRO A 50 -0.62 10.55 -24.25
N LEU A 51 0.71 10.46 -24.41
CA LEU A 51 1.38 9.76 -25.51
C LEU A 51 1.14 8.24 -25.53
N THR A 52 1.10 7.60 -24.36
CA THR A 52 0.78 6.17 -24.19
C THR A 52 -0.67 5.88 -24.56
N LEU A 53 -1.60 6.73 -24.14
CA LEU A 53 -3.01 6.64 -24.56
C LEU A 53 -3.16 6.85 -26.07
N LEU A 54 -2.45 7.83 -26.64
CA LEU A 54 -2.43 8.12 -28.07
C LEU A 54 -1.89 6.94 -28.89
N LYS A 55 -0.79 6.31 -28.43
CA LYS A 55 -0.23 5.10 -29.04
C LYS A 55 -1.21 3.93 -29.02
N MET A 56 -1.94 3.73 -27.92
CA MET A 56 -2.94 2.67 -27.83
C MET A 56 -4.08 2.88 -28.85
N ARG A 57 -4.55 4.11 -29.03
CA ARG A 57 -5.60 4.44 -30.03
C ARG A 57 -5.11 4.26 -31.47
N TYR A 58 -3.86 4.63 -31.74
CA TYR A 58 -3.24 4.39 -33.05
C TYR A 58 -3.09 2.90 -33.35
N ALA A 59 -2.62 2.12 -32.37
CA ALA A 59 -2.48 0.67 -32.51
C ALA A 59 -3.83 -0.05 -32.69
N ARG A 60 -4.90 0.51 -32.11
CA ARG A 60 -6.27 0.04 -32.31
C ARG A 60 -6.88 0.48 -33.64
N GLY A 61 -6.22 1.38 -34.38
CA GLY A 61 -6.70 1.95 -35.64
C GLY A 61 -7.82 2.98 -35.48
N GLU A 62 -8.05 3.49 -34.27
CA GLU A 62 -9.07 4.52 -34.00
C GLU A 62 -8.66 5.91 -34.53
N ILE A 63 -7.35 6.13 -34.76
CA ILE A 63 -6.80 7.38 -35.29
C ILE A 63 -5.84 7.11 -36.44
N THR A 64 -5.83 8.00 -37.44
CA THR A 64 -4.91 7.92 -38.57
C THR A 64 -3.51 8.43 -38.19
N ARG A 65 -2.51 8.11 -39.02
CA ARG A 65 -1.13 8.56 -38.79
C ARG A 65 -0.99 10.08 -38.73
N GLU A 66 -1.72 10.82 -39.56
CA GLU A 66 -1.67 12.29 -39.56
C GLU A 66 -2.21 12.87 -38.24
N GLN A 67 -3.32 12.32 -37.74
CA GLN A 67 -3.90 12.72 -36.45
C GLN A 67 -2.97 12.39 -35.28
N TYR A 68 -2.28 11.25 -35.32
CA TYR A 68 -1.27 10.89 -34.33
C TYR A 68 -0.09 11.86 -34.33
N GLU A 69 0.42 12.24 -35.51
CA GLU A 69 1.56 13.16 -35.62
C GLU A 69 1.21 14.58 -35.13
N GLN A 70 0.02 15.09 -35.45
CA GLN A 70 -0.48 16.39 -34.94
C GLN A 70 -0.59 16.40 -33.41
N MET A 71 -1.30 15.42 -32.85
CA MET A 71 -1.49 15.33 -31.38
C MET A 71 -0.16 15.09 -30.64
N ARG A 72 0.78 14.36 -31.25
CA ARG A 72 2.12 14.15 -30.69
C ARG A 72 2.92 15.45 -30.66
N GLN A 73 2.85 16.27 -31.71
CA GLN A 73 3.54 17.56 -31.76
C GLN A 73 2.97 18.55 -30.75
N ASP A 74 1.65 18.59 -30.59
CA ASP A 74 0.98 19.46 -29.60
C ASP A 74 1.32 19.06 -28.16
N LEU A 75 1.47 17.76 -27.88
CA LEU A 75 1.87 17.26 -26.55
C LEU A 75 3.37 17.44 -26.23
N LEU A 76 4.21 17.68 -27.24
CA LEU A 76 5.65 17.91 -27.09
C LEU A 76 6.03 19.40 -27.03
N LYS A 77 5.03 20.28 -27.18
CA LYS A 77 5.17 21.74 -27.15
C LYS A 77 5.01 22.28 -25.73
#